data_AF-A0AAJ5YZP0-F1
#
_entry.id   AF-A0AAJ5YZP0-F1
#
_cell.length_a   1.000
_cell.length_b   1.000
_cell.length_c   1.000
_cell.angle_alpha   90.00
_cell.angle_beta   90.00
_cell.angle_gamma   90.00
#
_symmetry.space_group_name_H-M   'P 1'
#
loop_
_entity.id
_entity.type
_entity.pdbx_description
1 polymer ?
#
loop_
_entity_poly.entity_id
_entity_poly.type
_entity_poly.pdbx_seq_one_letter_code
_entity_poly.pdbx_strand_id
1 'polypeptide(L)'
;MSLSKERREVLCVLQRVLAICHVYTYFLDGLLLLLILRTLILFQFMRLYLWPRQRVPAHARFLTVFQVACAIAHVVCHTEPSRKRLLFDFVGQDYVVSKGHLLCIDAVIAGLHMLLMYIAAEEASSFQDAQHSNALDLTHAERAAQPTEEEPAALPPTTMPVAVVR
;
A
#
# COMPACT_ATOMS: atom_id res chain seq x y z
N MET A 1 8.36 -21.92 -13.48
CA MET A 1 7.41 -20.83 -13.16
C MET A 1 8.24 -19.64 -12.71
N SER A 2 7.98 -18.40 -13.15
CA SER A 2 8.87 -17.28 -12.82
C SER A 2 8.69 -16.85 -11.35
N LEU A 3 9.79 -16.65 -10.63
CA LEU A 3 9.82 -16.32 -9.20
C LEU A 3 9.01 -15.04 -8.86
N SER A 4 8.88 -14.12 -9.83
CA SER A 4 8.00 -12.93 -9.75
C SER A 4 6.51 -13.26 -9.68
N LYS A 5 6.07 -14.34 -10.36
CA LYS A 5 4.67 -14.74 -10.38
C LYS A 5 4.26 -15.33 -9.03
N GLU A 6 5.11 -16.16 -8.45
CA GLU A 6 4.91 -16.74 -7.12
C GLU A 6 4.83 -15.64 -6.05
N ARG A 7 5.72 -14.65 -6.08
CA ARG A 7 5.68 -13.51 -5.13
C ARG A 7 4.39 -12.69 -5.23
N ARG A 8 3.87 -12.46 -6.44
CA ARG A 8 2.59 -11.76 -6.66
C ARG A 8 1.39 -12.54 -6.16
N GLU A 9 1.39 -13.86 -6.36
CA GLU A 9 0.35 -14.74 -5.82
C GLU A 9 0.37 -14.71 -4.28
N VAL A 10 1.54 -14.80 -3.65
CA VAL A 10 1.70 -14.68 -2.19
C VAL A 10 1.23 -13.32 -1.67
N LEU A 11 1.58 -12.22 -2.34
CA LEU A 11 1.10 -10.87 -2.00
C LEU A 11 -0.43 -10.79 -2.01
N CYS A 12 -1.07 -11.34 -3.04
CA CYS A 12 -2.53 -11.35 -3.16
C CYS A 12 -3.19 -12.19 -2.07
N VAL A 13 -2.64 -13.37 -1.76
CA VAL A 13 -3.14 -14.23 -0.68
C VAL A 13 -2.97 -13.53 0.66
N LEU A 14 -1.81 -12.94 0.93
CA LEU A 14 -1.54 -12.24 2.18
C LEU A 14 -2.48 -11.06 2.38
N GLN A 15 -2.76 -10.27 1.33
CA GLN A 15 -3.76 -9.20 1.35
C GLN A 15 -5.16 -9.71 1.68
N ARG A 16 -5.58 -10.85 1.11
CA ARG A 16 -6.88 -11.47 1.44
C ARG A 16 -6.93 -11.91 2.89
N VAL A 17 -5.87 -12.52 3.40
CA VAL A 17 -5.77 -12.93 4.81
C VAL A 17 -5.87 -11.72 5.72
N LEU A 18 -5.15 -10.62 5.43
CA LEU A 18 -5.26 -9.37 6.17
C LEU A 18 -6.70 -8.83 6.19
N ALA A 19 -7.37 -8.82 5.03
CA ALA A 19 -8.75 -8.36 4.93
C ALA A 19 -9.70 -9.20 5.81
N ILE A 20 -9.54 -10.53 5.79
CA ILE A 20 -10.31 -11.44 6.66
C ILE A 20 -9.99 -11.15 8.13
N CYS A 21 -8.73 -10.97 8.50
CA CYS A 21 -8.34 -10.61 9.87
C CYS A 21 -8.95 -9.27 10.32
N HIS A 22 -9.06 -8.27 9.45
CA HIS A 22 -9.69 -6.99 9.76
C HIS A 22 -11.19 -7.13 10.03
N VAL A 23 -11.90 -7.86 9.18
CA VAL A 23 -13.31 -8.17 9.39
C VAL A 23 -13.49 -9.00 10.67
N TYR A 24 -12.60 -9.95 10.92
CA TYR A 24 -12.61 -10.73 12.16
C TYR A 24 -12.42 -9.86 13.40
N THR A 25 -11.48 -8.90 13.37
CA THR A 25 -11.29 -7.97 14.49
C THR A 25 -12.52 -7.10 14.71
N TYR A 26 -13.19 -6.67 13.63
CA TYR A 26 -14.47 -5.96 13.73
C TYR A 26 -15.56 -6.77 14.47
N PHE A 27 -15.61 -8.08 14.22
CA PHE A 27 -16.51 -8.97 14.97
C PHE A 27 -16.14 -9.14 16.45
N LEU A 28 -14.93 -8.79 16.86
CA LEU A 28 -14.52 -8.86 18.25
C LEU A 28 -14.69 -7.51 18.97
N ASP A 29 -14.29 -6.41 18.34
CA ASP A 29 -14.27 -5.08 18.95
C ASP A 29 -15.54 -4.24 18.72
N GLY A 30 -16.28 -4.49 17.62
CA GLY A 30 -17.40 -3.67 17.17
C GLY A 30 -17.05 -2.25 16.71
N LEU A 31 -15.76 -1.90 16.55
CA LEU A 31 -15.30 -0.53 16.25
C LEU A 31 -15.20 -0.32 14.74
N LEU A 32 -16.27 0.19 14.14
CA LEU A 32 -16.33 0.44 12.69
C LEU A 32 -15.25 1.41 12.21
N LEU A 33 -14.92 2.43 13.00
CA LEU A 33 -13.89 3.40 12.63
C LEU A 33 -12.52 2.74 12.44
N LEU A 34 -12.16 1.78 13.32
CA LEU A 34 -10.92 1.01 13.21
C LEU A 34 -10.94 0.13 11.96
N LEU A 35 -12.07 -0.51 11.65
CA LEU A 35 -12.22 -1.28 10.41
C LEU A 35 -12.02 -0.41 9.17
N ILE A 36 -12.66 0.77 9.11
CA ILE A 36 -12.52 1.71 7.99
C ILE A 36 -11.07 2.12 7.83
N LEU A 37 -10.42 2.55 8.91
CA LEU A 37 -9.04 3.04 8.88
C LEU A 37 -8.06 1.93 8.45
N ARG A 38 -8.24 0.70 8.95
CA ARG A 38 -7.48 -0.49 8.52
C ARG A 38 -7.69 -0.80 7.04
N THR A 39 -8.92 -0.68 6.54
CA THR A 39 -9.25 -0.92 5.13
C THR A 39 -8.62 0.11 4.21
N LEU A 40 -8.62 1.40 4.60
CA LEU A 40 -7.94 2.46 3.85
C LEU A 40 -6.44 2.20 3.74
N ILE A 41 -5.82 1.78 4.84
CA ILE A 41 -4.40 1.44 4.88
C ILE A 41 -4.10 0.22 4.01
N LEU A 42 -4.92 -0.84 4.08
CA LEU A 42 -4.79 -1.99 3.20
C LEU A 42 -4.88 -1.57 1.74
N PHE A 43 -5.86 -0.72 1.37
CA PHE A 43 -6.02 -0.23 0.00
C PHE A 43 -4.82 0.59 -0.48
N GLN A 44 -4.26 1.44 0.39
CA GLN A 44 -3.06 2.19 0.07
C GLN A 44 -1.88 1.24 -0.23
N PHE A 45 -1.83 0.11 0.46
CA PHE A 45 -0.82 -0.91 0.25
C PHE A 45 -1.11 -1.92 -0.87
N MET A 46 -2.34 -2.00 -1.40
CA MET A 46 -2.63 -2.76 -2.62
C MET A 46 -1.84 -2.23 -3.83
N ARG A 47 -1.47 -0.95 -3.81
CA ARG A 47 -0.71 -0.27 -4.87
C ARG A 47 0.81 -0.26 -4.64
N LEU A 48 1.33 -1.17 -3.80
CA LEU A 48 2.75 -1.17 -3.41
C LEU A 48 3.74 -1.27 -4.57
N TYR A 49 3.35 -1.91 -5.67
CA TYR A 49 4.16 -2.02 -6.88
C TYR A 49 4.43 -0.67 -7.58
N LEU A 50 3.71 0.39 -7.22
CA LEU A 50 3.91 1.74 -7.75
C LEU A 50 4.83 2.59 -6.87
N TRP A 51 5.26 2.10 -5.71
CA TRP A 51 5.91 2.94 -4.72
C TRP A 51 7.43 2.97 -4.87
N PRO A 52 8.02 4.18 -4.83
CA PRO A 52 9.47 4.30 -4.89
C PRO A 52 10.10 3.73 -3.62
N ARG A 53 11.05 2.81 -3.81
CA ARG A 53 11.82 2.10 -2.75
C ARG A 53 12.31 3.02 -1.63
N GLN A 54 12.69 4.25 -1.95
CA GLN A 54 13.20 5.24 -1.00
C GLN A 54 12.21 5.56 0.14
N ARG A 55 10.91 5.34 -0.05
CA ARG A 55 9.89 5.63 0.96
C ARG A 55 9.50 4.44 1.84
N VAL A 56 9.94 3.22 1.53
CA VAL A 56 9.66 2.00 2.32
C VAL A 56 9.92 2.17 3.83
N PRO A 57 11.07 2.72 4.29
CA PRO A 57 11.30 2.86 5.73
C PRO A 57 10.36 3.87 6.40
N ALA A 58 9.95 4.93 5.69
CA ALA A 58 8.98 5.89 6.21
C ALA A 58 7.59 5.24 6.36
N HIS A 59 7.21 4.40 5.39
CA HIS A 59 5.95 3.66 5.44
C HIS A 59 5.93 2.57 6.50
N ALA A 60 7.05 1.87 6.70
CA ALA A 60 7.19 0.93 7.81
C ALA A 60 6.99 1.64 9.17
N ARG A 61 7.59 2.81 9.37
CA ARG A 61 7.39 3.63 10.59
C ARG A 61 5.93 4.08 10.75
N PHE A 62 5.30 4.56 9.68
CA PHE A 62 3.89 4.94 9.72
C PHE A 62 3.00 3.75 10.10
N LEU A 63 3.25 2.60 9.48
CA LEU A 63 2.49 1.37 9.72
C LEU A 63 2.67 0.86 11.15
N THR A 64 3.89 0.87 11.68
CA THR A 64 4.12 0.46 13.08
C THR A 64 3.43 1.41 14.06
N VAL A 65 3.53 2.72 13.85
CA VAL A 65 2.80 3.71 14.66
C VAL A 65 1.29 3.49 14.59
N PHE A 66 0.76 3.22 13.40
CA PHE A 66 -0.66 2.91 13.22
C PHE A 66 -1.09 1.64 13.95
N GLN A 67 -0.31 0.56 13.88
CA GLN A 67 -0.61 -0.69 14.59
C GLN A 67 -0.56 -0.49 16.11
N VAL A 68 0.42 0.27 16.62
CA VAL A 68 0.49 0.63 18.04
C VAL A 68 -0.72 1.46 18.46
N ALA A 69 -1.15 2.43 17.65
CA ALA A 69 -2.35 3.21 17.91
C ALA A 69 -3.61 2.34 17.96
N CYS A 70 -3.72 1.32 17.08
CA CYS A 70 -4.81 0.34 17.13
C CYS A 70 -4.79 -0.48 18.42
N ALA A 71 -3.62 -0.99 18.83
CA ALA A 71 -3.46 -1.75 20.06
C ALA A 71 -3.84 -0.91 21.30
N ILE A 72 -3.41 0.37 21.33
CA ILE A 72 -3.81 1.32 22.39
C ILE A 72 -5.33 1.52 22.37
N ALA A 73 -5.93 1.72 21.20
CA ALA A 73 -7.37 1.88 21.07
C ALA A 73 -8.12 0.67 21.64
N HIS A 74 -7.65 -0.56 21.38
CA HIS A 74 -8.24 -1.77 21.94
C HIS A 74 -8.05 -1.92 23.46
N VAL A 75 -6.96 -1.40 24.03
CA VAL A 75 -6.75 -1.40 25.48
C VAL A 75 -7.66 -0.39 26.18
N VAL A 76 -7.81 0.80 25.59
CA VAL A 76 -8.54 1.93 26.16
C VAL A 76 -10.05 1.79 25.94
N CYS A 77 -10.48 1.44 24.73
CA CYS A 77 -11.89 1.26 24.43
C CYS A 77 -12.46 0.07 25.21
N HIS A 78 -13.62 0.28 25.82
CA HIS A 78 -14.32 -0.77 26.54
C HIS A 78 -15.00 -1.70 25.55
N THR A 79 -14.66 -2.98 25.62
CA THR A 79 -15.28 -4.08 24.86
C THR A 79 -16.56 -4.52 25.56
N GLU A 80 -17.48 -3.58 25.78
CA GLU A 80 -18.78 -3.90 26.38
C GLU A 80 -19.68 -4.60 25.36
N PRO A 81 -20.29 -5.75 25.72
CA PRO A 81 -21.18 -6.49 24.83
C PRO A 81 -22.50 -5.75 24.54
N SER A 82 -22.86 -4.76 25.37
CA SER A 82 -24.06 -3.93 25.24
C SER A 82 -23.96 -2.87 24.13
N ARG A 83 -22.78 -2.67 23.54
CA ARG A 83 -22.56 -1.65 22.52
C ARG A 83 -23.15 -2.13 21.20
N LYS A 84 -24.26 -1.50 20.78
CA LYS A 84 -24.89 -1.75 19.48
C LYS A 84 -23.87 -1.60 18.36
N ARG A 85 -23.63 -2.68 17.61
CA ARG A 85 -22.69 -2.70 16.50
C ARG A 85 -23.42 -2.20 15.25
N LEU A 86 -22.80 -1.24 14.56
CA LEU A 86 -23.47 -0.49 13.50
C LEU A 86 -23.74 -1.32 12.22
N LEU A 87 -22.89 -2.30 11.88
CA LEU A 87 -23.06 -3.13 10.66
C LEU A 87 -23.76 -4.46 10.92
N PHE A 88 -23.44 -5.14 12.02
CA PHE A 88 -24.01 -6.44 12.35
C PHE A 88 -24.38 -6.47 13.83
N ASP A 89 -25.67 -6.30 14.11
CA ASP A 89 -26.22 -6.47 15.45
C ASP A 89 -26.55 -7.95 15.65
N PHE A 90 -25.66 -8.68 16.33
CA PHE A 90 -25.94 -10.06 16.71
C PHE A 90 -26.72 -10.07 18.02
N VAL A 91 -28.02 -10.32 17.91
CA VAL A 91 -28.88 -10.55 19.07
C VAL A 91 -28.35 -11.76 19.84
N GLY A 92 -27.92 -11.57 21.10
CA GLY A 92 -27.48 -12.66 22.00
C GLY A 92 -25.97 -12.90 22.12
N GLN A 93 -25.12 -11.95 21.75
CA GLN A 93 -23.67 -12.11 21.89
C GLN A 93 -23.19 -11.81 23.33
N ASP A 94 -23.29 -12.81 24.22
CA ASP A 94 -22.84 -12.72 25.62
C ASP A 94 -21.32 -12.89 25.79
N TYR A 95 -20.60 -13.21 24.71
CA TYR A 95 -19.17 -13.47 24.76
C TYR A 95 -18.36 -12.17 24.82
N VAL A 96 -17.82 -11.87 26.01
CA VAL A 96 -16.86 -10.79 26.22
C VAL A 96 -15.45 -11.29 25.87
N VAL A 97 -14.89 -10.74 24.80
CA VAL A 97 -13.53 -11.07 24.36
C VAL A 97 -12.52 -10.48 25.34
N SER A 98 -11.55 -11.28 25.78
CA SER A 98 -10.44 -10.79 26.61
C SER A 98 -9.56 -9.81 25.83
N LYS A 99 -9.14 -8.72 26.49
CA LYS A 99 -8.21 -7.73 25.92
C LYS A 99 -6.90 -8.36 25.43
N GLY A 100 -6.42 -9.41 26.11
CA GLY A 100 -5.23 -10.14 25.70
C GLY A 100 -5.40 -10.88 24.37
N HIS A 101 -6.62 -11.36 24.07
CA HIS A 101 -6.93 -12.00 22.79
C HIS A 101 -6.92 -10.97 21.65
N LEU A 102 -7.51 -9.79 21.87
CA LEU A 102 -7.46 -8.67 20.91
C LEU A 102 -6.01 -8.25 20.62
N LEU A 103 -5.19 -8.08 21.65
CA LEU A 103 -3.77 -7.71 21.50
C LEU A 103 -2.96 -8.78 20.76
N CYS A 104 -3.24 -10.06 21.00
CA CYS A 104 -2.62 -11.16 20.26
C CYS A 104 -2.95 -11.07 18.76
N ILE A 105 -4.22 -10.83 18.43
CA ILE A 105 -4.65 -10.65 17.04
C ILE A 105 -4.00 -9.41 16.41
N ASP A 106 -3.90 -8.30 17.15
CA ASP A 106 -3.21 -7.10 16.67
C ASP A 106 -1.73 -7.38 16.37
N ALA A 107 -1.05 -8.15 17.22
CA ALA A 107 0.34 -8.56 16.99
C ALA A 107 0.47 -9.41 15.72
N VAL A 108 -0.46 -10.35 15.49
CA VAL A 108 -0.50 -11.14 14.26
C VAL A 108 -0.74 -10.25 13.04
N ILE A 109 -1.71 -9.34 13.10
CA ILE A 109 -2.01 -8.39 12.01
C ILE A 109 -0.80 -7.51 11.72
N ALA A 110 -0.11 -7.02 12.74
CA ALA A 110 1.10 -6.22 12.60
C ALA A 110 2.24 -7.02 11.94
N GLY A 111 2.44 -8.27 12.36
CA GLY A 111 3.41 -9.18 11.75
C GLY A 111 3.13 -9.44 10.27
N LEU A 112 1.88 -9.73 9.91
CA LEU A 112 1.47 -9.94 8.53
C LEU A 112 1.62 -8.68 7.67
N HIS A 113 1.35 -7.50 8.24
CA HIS A 113 1.58 -6.20 7.60
C HIS A 113 3.07 -5.94 7.31
N MET A 114 3.94 -6.27 8.27
CA MET A 114 5.39 -6.15 8.09
C MET A 114 5.90 -7.14 7.04
N LEU A 115 5.37 -8.37 7.04
CA LEU A 115 5.69 -9.37 6.01
C LEU A 115 5.23 -8.91 4.62
N LEU A 116 4.03 -8.34 4.51
CA LEU A 116 3.51 -7.79 3.26
C LEU A 116 4.43 -6.68 2.72
N MET A 117 4.82 -5.75 3.60
CA MET A 117 5.74 -4.66 3.27
C MET A 117 7.11 -5.19 2.83
N TYR A 118 7.64 -6.21 3.53
CA TYR A 118 8.91 -6.83 3.20
C TYR A 118 8.91 -7.47 1.81
N ILE A 119 7.93 -8.34 1.52
CA ILE A 119 7.84 -9.01 0.21
C ILE A 119 7.67 -8.00 -0.92
N ALA A 120 6.88 -6.96 -0.70
CA ALA A 120 6.68 -5.92 -1.69
C ALA A 120 7.91 -5.01 -1.90
N ALA A 121 8.71 -4.77 -0.86
CA ALA A 121 9.99 -4.08 -1.00
C ALA A 121 10.99 -4.90 -1.83
N GLU A 122 11.04 -6.22 -1.63
CA GLU A 122 11.85 -7.17 -2.42
C GLU A 122 11.38 -7.29 -3.89
N GLU A 123 10.07 -7.18 -4.14
CA GLU A 123 9.56 -7.13 -5.51
C GLU A 123 9.94 -5.81 -6.18
N ALA A 124 9.86 -4.68 -5.47
CA ALA A 124 10.26 -3.38 -5.99
C ALA A 124 11.76 -3.31 -6.32
N SER A 125 12.64 -3.95 -5.52
CA SER A 125 14.07 -4.06 -5.83
C SER A 125 14.31 -4.91 -7.09
N SER A 126 13.65 -6.07 -7.20
CA SER A 126 13.76 -6.93 -8.39
C SER A 126 13.38 -6.19 -9.69
N PHE A 127 12.34 -5.34 -9.64
CA PHE A 127 11.95 -4.53 -10.80
C PHE A 127 12.98 -3.47 -11.16
N GLN A 128 13.54 -2.78 -10.17
CA GLN A 128 14.58 -1.77 -10.41
C GLN A 128 15.85 -2.38 -10.98
N ASP A 129 16.29 -3.53 -10.45
CA ASP A 129 17.46 -4.25 -10.95
C ASP A 129 17.24 -4.78 -12.37
N ALA A 130 16.05 -5.30 -12.68
CA ALA A 130 15.70 -5.72 -14.04
C ALA A 130 15.64 -4.54 -15.03
N GLN A 131 15.13 -3.38 -14.60
CA GLN A 131 15.11 -2.17 -15.44
C GLN A 131 16.53 -1.60 -15.64
N HIS A 132 17.38 -1.63 -14.60
CA HIS A 132 18.77 -1.23 -14.68
C HIS A 132 19.59 -2.15 -15.60
N SER A 133 19.39 -3.48 -15.48
CA SER A 133 20.01 -4.47 -16.36
C SER A 133 19.58 -4.27 -17.81
N ASN A 134 18.29 -4.08 -18.10
CA ASN A 134 17.81 -3.80 -19.46
C ASN A 134 18.36 -2.47 -20.01
N ALA A 135 18.55 -1.44 -19.17
CA ALA A 135 19.16 -0.18 -19.59
C ALA A 135 20.66 -0.31 -19.90
N LEU A 136 21.35 -1.28 -19.30
CA LEU A 136 22.75 -1.61 -19.59
C LEU A 136 22.89 -2.55 -20.79
N ASP A 137 21.88 -3.40 -21.03
CA ASP A 137 21.77 -4.30 -22.19
C ASP A 137 21.27 -3.62 -23.47
N LEU A 138 21.00 -2.30 -23.40
CA LEU A 138 21.05 -1.39 -24.56
C LEU A 138 22.49 -1.38 -25.09
N THR A 139 22.87 -2.50 -25.69
CA THR A 139 24.13 -2.71 -26.37
C THR A 139 24.24 -1.67 -27.47
N HIS A 140 25.48 -1.28 -27.75
CA HIS A 140 25.96 -0.32 -28.75
C HIS A 140 25.16 -0.17 -30.07
N ALA A 141 24.31 -1.12 -30.45
CA ALA A 141 23.41 -1.06 -31.60
C ALA A 141 22.34 0.05 -31.51
N GLU A 142 21.71 0.28 -30.35
CA GLU A 142 20.67 1.34 -30.24
C GLU A 142 21.26 2.74 -30.02
N ARG A 143 22.47 2.81 -29.43
CA ARG A 143 23.21 4.07 -29.30
C ARG A 143 23.80 4.56 -30.64
N ALA A 144 24.01 3.64 -31.60
CA ALA A 144 24.37 3.98 -32.99
C ALA A 144 23.16 4.36 -33.86
N ALA A 145 21.93 4.06 -33.41
CA ALA A 145 20.69 4.41 -34.09
C ALA A 145 20.03 5.68 -33.54
N GLN A 146 20.60 6.32 -32.50
CA GLN A 146 20.24 7.68 -32.13
C GLN A 146 20.75 8.64 -33.20
N PRO A 147 19.86 9.35 -33.94
CA PRO A 147 20.31 10.40 -34.83
C PRO A 147 21.00 11.48 -33.98
N THR A 148 22.28 11.68 -34.28
CA THR A 148 23.07 12.83 -33.84
C THR A 148 22.33 14.11 -34.21
N GLU A 149 22.15 14.97 -33.21
CA GLU A 149 21.86 16.41 -33.28
C GLU A 149 21.63 17.00 -34.69
N GLU A 150 20.39 17.36 -35.00
CA GLU A 150 20.16 18.55 -35.83
C GLU A 150 19.85 19.74 -34.91
N GLU A 151 20.84 20.62 -34.88
CA GLU A 151 20.88 22.03 -34.49
C GLU A 151 19.55 22.81 -34.70
N PRO A 152 19.23 23.82 -33.87
CA PRO A 152 17.88 24.37 -33.77
C PRO A 152 17.50 25.15 -35.03
N ALA A 153 16.49 24.67 -35.75
CA ALA A 153 15.83 25.45 -36.80
C ALA A 153 15.16 26.69 -36.17
N ALA A 154 15.79 27.84 -36.37
CA ALA A 154 15.26 29.15 -36.04
C ALA A 154 13.82 29.29 -36.57
N LEU A 155 12.88 29.56 -35.67
CA LEU A 155 11.52 29.96 -36.01
C LEU A 155 11.57 31.19 -36.93
N PRO A 156 10.89 31.21 -38.09
CA PRO A 156 10.77 32.43 -38.87
C PRO A 156 9.97 33.47 -38.05
N PRO A 157 10.31 34.77 -38.16
CA PRO A 157 9.65 35.80 -37.38
C PRO A 157 8.17 35.88 -37.78
N THR A 158 7.29 35.60 -36.82
CA THR A 158 5.85 35.78 -36.92
C THR A 158 5.57 37.29 -37.09
N THR A 159 5.33 37.72 -38.33
CA THR A 159 4.79 39.06 -38.61
C THR A 159 3.36 39.13 -38.08
N MET A 160 3.15 39.87 -36.99
CA MET A 160 1.81 40.25 -36.54
C MET A 160 1.23 41.31 -37.48
N PRO A 161 0.02 41.15 -38.02
CA PRO A 161 -0.70 42.27 -38.59
C PRO A 161 -1.21 43.16 -37.46
N VAL A 162 -0.64 44.38 -37.38
CA VAL A 162 -1.17 45.49 -36.59
C VAL A 162 -2.56 45.82 -37.12
N ALA A 163 -3.59 45.56 -36.33
CA ALA A 163 -4.93 46.06 -36.59
C ALA A 163 -4.92 47.58 -36.42
N VAL A 164 -4.96 48.30 -37.54
CA VAL A 164 -5.20 49.75 -37.57
C VAL A 164 -6.68 49.96 -37.24
N VAL A 165 -6.97 50.42 -36.02
CA VAL A 165 -8.27 50.98 -35.67
C VAL A 165 -8.31 52.40 -36.24
N ARG A 166 -9.21 52.63 -37.19
CA ARG A 166 -9.70 53.97 -37.54
C ARG A 166 -10.99 54.23 -36.79
#